data_AF-A0A9P5EUN2-F1
#
_entry.id   AF-A0A9P5EUN2-F1
#
_cell.length_a   1.000
_cell.length_b   1.000
_cell.length_c   1.000
_cell.angle_alpha   90.00
_cell.angle_beta   90.00
_cell.angle_gamma   90.00
#
_symmetry.space_group_name_H-M   'P 1'
#
loop_
_entity.id
_entity.type
_entity.pdbx_description
1 polymer ?
#
loop_
_entity_poly.entity_id
_entity_poly.type
_entity_poly.pdbx_seq_one_letter_code
_entity_poly.pdbx_strand_id
1 'polypeptide(L)'
;MSSSASSTESDAASQQPEVLGRSREGMIAESMKNGEDIQKQFPSVDFKGAVIEPTVNLTFDIQQHVDDANQRRYNTLMAEMLKNTADPAFAERLLWEARSCLRNYPEVLEQFDSIFISKRPVPEMIRELHEVLTTKKETVRRMSLQNPEQGTATGTA
;
A
#
# COMPACT_ATOMS: atom_id res chain seq x y z
N MET A 1 32.10 -27.76 40.10
CA MET A 1 31.43 -29.04 39.81
C MET A 1 30.05 -28.92 40.45
N SER A 2 28.94 -28.81 39.73
CA SER A 2 28.53 -29.63 38.60
C SER A 2 27.68 -28.85 37.61
N SER A 3 27.91 -29.14 36.33
CA SER A 3 27.02 -28.83 35.23
C SER A 3 25.72 -29.61 35.35
N SER A 4 24.61 -29.03 34.88
CA SER A 4 23.59 -29.75 34.12
C SER A 4 22.80 -28.73 33.31
N ALA A 5 23.04 -28.78 32.01
CA ALA A 5 22.16 -28.21 31.00
C ALA A 5 20.84 -29.00 30.98
N SER A 6 19.73 -28.33 30.70
CA SER A 6 18.61 -28.96 30.03
C SER A 6 18.04 -27.97 29.03
N SER A 7 18.26 -28.32 27.76
CA SER A 7 17.66 -27.71 26.59
C SER A 7 16.14 -27.77 26.65
N THR A 8 15.49 -26.73 26.16
CA THR A 8 14.24 -26.87 25.40
C THR A 8 14.34 -25.98 24.17
N GLU A 9 14.60 -26.64 23.04
CA GLU A 9 14.31 -26.15 21.70
C GLU A 9 12.84 -25.79 21.54
N SER A 10 12.59 -25.03 20.47
CA SER A 10 11.32 -24.88 19.74
C SER A 10 10.30 -23.91 20.32
N ASP A 11 10.39 -22.66 19.85
CA ASP A 11 9.31 -22.14 19.03
C ASP A 11 9.88 -21.19 17.97
N ALA A 12 10.40 -21.76 16.89
CA ALA A 12 10.58 -21.03 15.64
C ALA A 12 9.22 -20.95 14.94
N ALA A 13 8.20 -20.39 15.60
CA ALA A 13 7.08 -19.81 14.89
C ALA A 13 7.69 -18.79 13.94
N SER A 14 7.57 -19.06 12.64
CA SER A 14 7.90 -18.12 11.59
C SER A 14 7.11 -16.85 11.85
N GLN A 15 7.70 -15.90 12.57
CA GLN A 15 7.12 -14.58 12.75
C GLN A 15 7.17 -13.96 11.37
N GLN A 16 6.05 -14.05 10.66
CA GLN A 16 5.90 -13.27 9.45
C GLN A 16 6.17 -11.81 9.85
N PRO A 17 7.06 -11.12 9.15
CA PRO A 17 7.43 -9.75 9.49
C PRO A 17 6.19 -8.90 9.50
N GLU A 18 5.99 -8.13 10.57
CA GLU A 18 4.83 -7.25 10.71
C GLU A 18 5.15 -5.88 10.15
N VAL A 19 4.31 -5.41 9.24
CA VAL A 19 4.36 -4.05 8.70
C VAL A 19 3.26 -3.24 9.35
N LEU A 20 3.61 -2.12 10.00
CA LEU A 20 2.65 -1.28 10.74
C LEU A 20 1.85 -2.06 11.81
N GLY A 21 2.45 -3.10 12.41
CA GLY A 21 1.81 -3.96 13.40
C GLY A 21 0.75 -4.90 12.82
N ARG A 22 0.83 -5.20 11.52
CA ARG A 22 -0.08 -6.14 10.83
C ARG A 22 0.71 -7.17 10.04
N SER A 23 0.20 -8.40 10.00
CA SER A 23 0.72 -9.44 9.11
C SER A 23 0.31 -9.19 7.66
N ARG A 24 0.99 -9.88 6.73
CA ARG A 24 0.72 -9.81 5.29
C ARG A 24 -0.72 -10.20 5.00
N GLU A 25 -1.17 -11.32 5.56
CA GLU A 25 -2.54 -11.82 5.40
C GLU A 25 -3.56 -10.86 6.04
N GLY A 26 -3.21 -10.24 7.16
CA GLY A 26 -4.04 -9.24 7.82
C GLY A 26 -4.29 -8.03 6.92
N MET A 27 -3.25 -7.47 6.32
CA MET A 27 -3.37 -6.36 5.37
C MET A 27 -4.15 -6.74 4.10
N ILE A 28 -3.97 -7.94 3.57
CA ILE A 28 -4.73 -8.44 2.42
C ILE A 28 -6.22 -8.56 2.78
N ALA A 29 -6.55 -9.18 3.92
CA ALA A 29 -7.93 -9.37 4.35
C ALA A 29 -8.65 -8.04 4.60
N GLU A 30 -7.99 -7.07 5.23
CA GLU A 30 -8.54 -5.73 5.43
C GLU A 30 -8.75 -4.97 4.12
N SER A 31 -7.79 -5.06 3.19
CA SER A 31 -7.91 -4.44 1.87
C SER A 31 -9.08 -5.02 1.08
N MET A 32 -9.27 -6.34 1.15
CA MET A 32 -10.43 -7.02 0.55
C MET A 32 -11.75 -6.57 1.18
N LYS A 33 -11.81 -6.46 2.51
CA LYS A 33 -13.00 -5.98 3.23
C LYS A 33 -13.34 -4.55 2.84
N ASN A 34 -12.35 -3.67 2.75
CA ASN A 34 -12.55 -2.27 2.37
C ASN A 34 -12.88 -2.11 0.87
N GLY A 35 -12.51 -3.09 0.05
CA GLY A 35 -12.77 -3.11 -1.40
C GLY A 35 -13.99 -3.93 -1.82
N GLU A 36 -14.80 -4.45 -0.88
CA GLU A 36 -15.89 -5.37 -1.19
C GLU A 36 -16.90 -4.77 -2.18
N ASP A 37 -17.25 -3.50 -2.02
CA ASP A 37 -18.17 -2.79 -2.92
C ASP A 37 -17.59 -2.58 -4.32
N ILE A 38 -16.27 -2.45 -4.45
CA ILE A 38 -15.58 -2.34 -5.73
C ILE A 38 -15.57 -3.71 -6.43
N GLN A 39 -15.27 -4.78 -5.70
CA GLN A 39 -15.30 -6.15 -6.23
C GLN A 39 -16.71 -6.54 -6.73
N LYS A 40 -17.77 -6.11 -6.02
CA LYS A 40 -19.17 -6.32 -6.46
C LYS A 40 -19.52 -5.56 -7.74
N GLN A 41 -18.95 -4.37 -7.94
CA GLN A 41 -19.18 -3.57 -9.14
C GLN A 41 -18.44 -4.11 -10.37
N PHE A 42 -17.30 -4.78 -10.17
CA PHE A 42 -16.51 -5.38 -11.25
C PHE A 42 -16.21 -6.86 -10.95
N PRO A 43 -17.22 -7.74 -10.99
CA PRO A 43 -17.09 -9.15 -10.58
C PRO A 43 -16.17 -9.98 -11.48
N SER A 44 -15.87 -9.51 -12.69
CA SER A 44 -14.95 -10.15 -13.64
C SER A 44 -13.47 -9.81 -13.37
N VAL A 45 -13.18 -8.85 -12.49
CA VAL A 45 -11.82 -8.42 -12.16
C VAL A 45 -11.36 -9.13 -10.89
N ASP A 46 -10.23 -9.83 -10.96
CA ASP A 46 -9.58 -10.39 -9.79
C ASP A 46 -8.77 -9.31 -9.05
N PHE A 47 -9.43 -8.49 -8.23
CA PHE A 47 -8.72 -7.45 -7.46
C PHE A 47 -7.77 -8.05 -6.42
N LYS A 48 -8.10 -9.22 -5.87
CA LYS A 48 -7.28 -9.88 -4.86
C LYS A 48 -5.92 -10.24 -5.44
N GLY A 49 -5.90 -11.12 -6.44
CA GLY A 49 -4.66 -11.65 -7.02
C GLY A 49 -3.95 -10.66 -7.94
N ALA A 50 -4.69 -9.80 -8.64
CA ALA A 50 -4.08 -8.89 -9.61
C ALA A 50 -3.61 -7.54 -9.03
N VAL A 51 -4.13 -7.12 -7.87
CA VAL A 51 -3.85 -5.78 -7.31
C VAL A 51 -3.44 -5.83 -5.85
N ILE A 52 -4.28 -6.41 -4.98
CA ILE A 52 -4.10 -6.34 -3.53
C ILE A 52 -2.89 -7.16 -3.09
N GLU A 53 -2.84 -8.45 -3.42
CA GLU A 53 -1.74 -9.33 -3.01
C GLU A 53 -0.38 -8.83 -3.53
N PRO A 54 -0.21 -8.49 -4.83
CA PRO A 54 1.06 -7.95 -5.32
C PRO A 54 1.50 -6.68 -4.58
N THR A 55 0.59 -5.74 -4.33
CA THR A 55 0.91 -4.47 -3.67
C THR A 55 1.29 -4.67 -2.20
N VAL A 56 0.56 -5.53 -1.49
CA VAL A 56 0.88 -5.86 -0.08
C VAL A 56 2.21 -6.61 -0.02
N ASN A 57 2.43 -7.60 -0.88
CA ASN A 57 3.69 -8.35 -0.93
C ASN A 57 4.88 -7.43 -1.16
N LEU A 58 4.81 -6.55 -2.16
CA LEU A 58 5.85 -5.56 -2.43
C LEU A 58 6.14 -4.68 -1.21
N THR A 59 5.11 -4.25 -0.47
CA THR A 59 5.28 -3.42 0.72
C THR A 59 6.09 -4.15 1.81
N PHE A 60 5.79 -5.43 2.04
CA PHE A 60 6.49 -6.26 3.02
C PHE A 60 7.90 -6.61 2.56
N ASP A 61 8.09 -6.89 1.28
CA ASP A 61 9.40 -7.26 0.73
C ASP A 61 10.35 -6.05 0.73
N ILE A 62 9.83 -4.84 0.48
CA ILE A 62 10.59 -3.60 0.68
C ILE A 62 11.03 -3.47 2.14
N GLN A 63 10.15 -3.70 3.11
CA GLN A 63 10.50 -3.54 4.53
C GLN A 63 11.49 -4.58 5.05
N GLN A 64 11.49 -5.78 4.49
CA GLN A 64 12.39 -6.86 4.91
C GLN A 64 13.77 -6.78 4.25
N HIS A 65 13.81 -6.41 2.97
CA HIS A 65 14.99 -6.65 2.14
C HIS A 65 15.72 -5.37 1.74
N VAL A 66 15.03 -4.22 1.72
CA VAL A 66 15.63 -2.93 1.34
C VAL A 66 16.24 -2.27 2.57
N ASP A 67 17.35 -1.54 2.45
CA ASP A 67 17.91 -0.82 3.59
C ASP A 67 17.05 0.39 4.01
N ASP A 68 17.13 0.80 5.29
CA ASP A 68 16.33 1.88 5.86
C ASP A 68 16.42 3.22 5.10
N ALA A 69 17.57 3.53 4.49
CA ALA A 69 17.73 4.77 3.74
C ALA A 69 16.93 4.72 2.44
N ASN A 70 17.04 3.61 1.70
CA ASN A 70 16.29 3.38 0.47
C ASN A 70 14.79 3.18 0.74
N GLN A 71 14.40 2.51 1.82
CA GLN A 71 13.00 2.39 2.23
C GLN A 71 12.36 3.76 2.49
N ARG A 72 13.00 4.60 3.31
CA ARG A 72 12.49 5.95 3.61
C ARG A 72 12.36 6.78 2.34
N ARG A 73 13.38 6.77 1.48
CA ARG A 73 13.35 7.50 0.22
C ARG A 73 12.25 7.01 -0.71
N TYR A 74 12.10 5.70 -0.88
CA TYR A 74 11.01 5.09 -1.65
C TYR A 74 9.64 5.54 -1.14
N ASN A 75 9.41 5.44 0.17
CA ASN A 75 8.13 5.81 0.78
C ASN A 75 7.81 7.31 0.60
N THR A 76 8.80 8.19 0.75
CA THR A 76 8.65 9.62 0.49
C THR A 76 8.28 9.89 -0.96
N LEU A 77 9.00 9.30 -1.91
CA LEU A 77 8.76 9.49 -3.34
C LEU A 77 7.38 8.97 -3.77
N MET A 78 6.96 7.79 -3.27
CA MET A 78 5.63 7.26 -3.53
C MET A 78 4.53 8.15 -2.94
N ALA A 79 4.72 8.66 -1.71
CA ALA A 79 3.77 9.57 -1.09
C ALA A 79 3.66 10.92 -1.85
N GLU A 80 4.77 11.45 -2.34
CA GLU A 80 4.79 12.66 -3.18
C GLU A 80 4.15 12.42 -4.54
N MET A 81 4.41 11.27 -5.17
CA MET A 81 3.79 10.88 -6.44
C MET A 81 2.27 10.85 -6.30
N LEU A 82 1.75 10.21 -5.25
CA LEU A 82 0.31 10.11 -4.97
C LEU A 82 -0.35 11.48 -4.73
N LYS A 83 0.38 12.43 -4.11
CA LYS A 83 -0.11 13.80 -3.89
C LYS A 83 -0.13 14.64 -5.17
N ASN A 84 0.72 14.32 -6.15
CA ASN A 84 0.93 15.12 -7.35
C ASN A 84 0.44 14.42 -8.64
N THR A 85 -0.51 13.49 -8.52
CA THR A 85 -1.10 12.77 -9.68
C THR A 85 -1.79 13.69 -10.70
N ALA A 86 -2.10 14.94 -10.34
CA ALA A 86 -2.62 15.95 -11.25
C ALA A 86 -1.63 16.40 -12.33
N ASP A 87 -0.32 16.21 -12.10
CA ASP A 87 0.74 16.39 -13.11
C ASP A 87 1.36 15.02 -13.42
N PRO A 88 0.90 14.32 -14.47
CA PRO A 88 1.39 13.00 -14.81
C PRO A 88 2.90 12.94 -15.09
N ALA A 89 3.49 13.99 -15.66
CA ALA A 89 4.90 14.00 -16.01
C ALA A 89 5.80 14.18 -14.78
N PHE A 90 5.32 14.92 -13.77
CA PHE A 90 6.02 15.04 -12.49
C PHE A 90 5.85 13.76 -11.64
N ALA A 91 4.63 13.24 -11.54
CA ALA A 91 4.36 11.98 -10.84
C ALA A 91 5.10 10.78 -11.46
N GLU A 92 5.24 10.73 -12.79
CA GLU A 92 6.03 9.69 -13.47
C GLU A 92 7.51 9.77 -13.07
N ARG A 93 8.09 10.97 -13.04
CA ARG A 93 9.48 11.15 -12.59
C ARG A 93 9.66 10.64 -11.16
N LEU A 94 8.75 10.97 -10.26
CA LEU A 94 8.78 10.47 -8.87
C LEU A 94 8.68 8.94 -8.80
N LEU A 95 7.85 8.30 -9.64
CA LEU A 95 7.76 6.85 -9.74
C LEU A 95 9.08 6.21 -10.20
N TRP A 96 9.71 6.79 -11.23
CA TRP A 96 11.02 6.31 -11.71
C TRP A 96 12.14 6.50 -10.68
N GLU A 97 12.09 7.59 -9.90
CA GLU A 97 13.00 7.79 -8.78
C GLU A 97 12.75 6.79 -7.65
N ALA A 98 11.49 6.46 -7.35
CA ALA A 98 11.15 5.44 -6.36
C ALA A 98 11.70 4.08 -6.80
N ARG A 99 11.50 3.70 -8.07
CA ARG A 99 12.11 2.52 -8.69
C ARG A 99 13.63 2.51 -8.54
N SER A 100 14.28 3.66 -8.66
CA SER A 100 15.75 3.75 -8.57
C SER A 100 16.30 3.35 -7.20
N CYS A 101 15.51 3.51 -6.12
CA CYS A 101 15.86 3.07 -4.77
C CYS A 101 15.93 1.53 -4.65
N LEU A 102 15.27 0.82 -5.57
CA LEU A 102 15.17 -0.64 -5.58
C LEU A 102 16.22 -1.31 -6.47
N ARG A 103 17.10 -0.55 -7.15
CA ARG A 103 18.05 -1.08 -8.15
C ARG A 103 19.00 -2.16 -7.64
N ASN A 104 19.35 -2.11 -6.36
CA ASN A 104 20.25 -3.09 -5.74
C ASN A 104 19.49 -4.30 -5.16
N TYR A 105 18.17 -4.36 -5.35
CA TYR A 105 17.25 -5.36 -4.81
C TYR A 105 16.46 -6.00 -5.96
N PRO A 106 17.07 -6.90 -6.75
CA PRO A 106 16.53 -7.34 -8.04
C PRO A 106 15.15 -7.99 -7.92
N GLU A 107 14.92 -8.81 -6.90
CA GLU A 107 13.61 -9.48 -6.68
C GLU A 107 12.50 -8.46 -6.37
N VAL A 108 12.79 -7.47 -5.52
CA VAL A 108 11.84 -6.40 -5.16
C VAL A 108 11.59 -5.47 -6.36
N LEU A 109 12.64 -5.19 -7.14
CA LEU A 109 12.55 -4.39 -8.36
C LEU A 109 11.68 -5.08 -9.43
N GLU A 110 11.82 -6.39 -9.62
CA GLU A 110 11.02 -7.16 -10.56
C GLU A 110 9.53 -7.14 -10.18
N GLN A 111 9.22 -7.27 -8.88
CA GLN A 111 7.86 -7.12 -8.38
C GLN A 111 7.31 -5.71 -8.66
N PHE A 112 8.10 -4.67 -8.40
CA PHE A 112 7.71 -3.29 -8.69
C PHE A 112 7.39 -3.11 -10.19
N ASP A 113 8.26 -3.60 -11.08
CA ASP A 113 8.10 -3.49 -12.52
C ASP A 113 6.86 -4.26 -13.02
N SER A 114 6.65 -5.46 -12.48
CA SER A 114 5.44 -6.26 -12.70
C SER A 114 4.16 -5.49 -12.36
N ILE A 115 4.15 -4.79 -11.24
CA ILE A 115 2.96 -4.06 -10.75
C ILE A 115 2.72 -2.77 -11.55
N PHE A 116 3.75 -1.97 -11.78
CA PHE A 116 3.57 -0.58 -12.26
C PHE A 116 3.94 -0.35 -13.72
N ILE A 117 4.83 -1.17 -14.31
CA ILE A 117 5.47 -0.88 -15.60
C ILE A 117 5.03 -1.86 -16.70
N SER A 118 4.75 -3.11 -16.35
CA SER A 118 4.67 -4.21 -17.32
C SER A 118 3.41 -4.23 -18.20
N LYS A 119 2.29 -3.63 -17.75
CA LYS A 119 0.98 -3.81 -18.41
C LYS A 119 0.48 -2.62 -19.23
N ARG A 120 0.90 -1.39 -18.89
CA ARG A 120 0.44 -0.17 -19.56
C ARG A 120 1.44 0.98 -19.40
N PRO A 121 1.41 1.99 -20.28
CA PRO A 121 2.25 3.19 -20.13
C PRO A 121 2.02 3.86 -18.77
N VAL A 122 3.12 4.18 -18.07
CA VAL A 122 3.09 4.85 -16.76
C VAL A 122 2.25 6.13 -16.74
N PRO A 123 2.31 7.03 -17.76
CA PRO A 123 1.49 8.23 -17.76
C PRO A 123 -0.02 7.95 -17.75
N GLU A 124 -0.46 6.92 -18.48
CA GLU A 124 -1.87 6.50 -18.50
C GLU A 124 -2.28 5.97 -17.13
N MET A 125 -1.40 5.18 -16.50
CA MET A 125 -1.63 4.69 -15.15
C MET A 125 -1.84 5.82 -14.15
N ILE A 126 -1.01 6.85 -14.21
CA ILE A 126 -1.08 7.97 -13.29
C ILE A 126 -2.36 8.79 -13.50
N ARG A 127 -2.82 8.94 -14.75
CA ARG A 127 -4.09 9.63 -15.05
C ARG A 127 -5.28 8.89 -14.46
N GLU A 128 -5.37 7.58 -14.66
CA GLU A 128 -6.44 6.76 -14.07
C GLU A 128 -6.40 6.82 -12.54
N LEU A 129 -5.21 6.79 -11.94
CA LEU A 129 -5.03 6.95 -10.50
C LEU A 129 -5.52 8.33 -10.02
N HIS A 130 -5.23 9.40 -10.77
CA HIS A 130 -5.70 10.75 -10.46
C HIS A 130 -7.23 10.83 -10.46
N GLU A 131 -7.89 10.23 -11.46
CA GLU A 131 -9.34 10.18 -11.55
C GLU A 131 -9.94 9.46 -10.33
N VAL A 132 -9.42 8.28 -9.99
CA VAL A 132 -9.88 7.51 -8.83
C VAL A 132 -9.70 8.28 -7.52
N LEU A 133 -8.54 8.90 -7.30
CA LEU A 133 -8.27 9.68 -6.10
C LEU A 133 -9.19 10.91 -5.99
N THR A 134 -9.46 11.57 -7.11
CA THR A 134 -10.37 12.72 -7.17
C THR A 134 -11.81 12.31 -6.88
N THR A 135 -12.32 11.25 -7.53
CA THR A 135 -13.67 10.72 -7.29
C THR A 135 -13.85 10.26 -5.85
N LYS A 136 -12.84 9.61 -5.26
CA LYS A 136 -12.87 9.23 -3.83
C LYS A 136 -12.95 10.46 -2.93
N LYS A 137 -12.12 11.47 -3.17
CA LYS A 137 -12.11 12.72 -2.40
C LYS A 137 -13.45 13.46 -2.48
N GLU A 138 -14.05 13.51 -3.67
CA GLU A 138 -15.37 14.11 -3.88
C GLU A 138 -16.48 13.33 -3.18
N THR A 139 -16.43 12.00 -3.21
CA THR A 139 -17.38 11.14 -2.51
C THR A 139 -17.28 11.31 -0.99
N VAL A 140 -16.07 11.32 -0.43
CA VAL A 140 -15.84 11.60 1.00
C VAL A 140 -16.37 12.99 1.36
N ARG A 141 -16.07 14.02 0.56
CA ARG A 141 -16.58 15.38 0.80
C ARG A 141 -18.10 15.44 0.79
N ARG A 142 -18.76 14.77 -0.16
CA ARG A 142 -20.23 14.70 -0.24
C ARG A 142 -20.83 14.00 0.98
N MET A 143 -20.24 12.89 1.44
CA MET A 143 -20.68 12.19 2.65
C MET A 143 -20.47 13.05 3.92
N SER A 144 -19.36 13.78 4.03
CA SER A 144 -19.13 14.71 5.14
C SER A 144 -20.10 15.89 5.16
N LEU A 145 -20.56 16.37 4.00
CA LEU A 145 -21.56 17.43 3.89
C LEU A 145 -23.00 16.92 4.11
N GLN A 146 -23.26 15.63 3.88
CA GLN A 146 -24.55 14.99 4.13
C GLN A 146 -24.72 14.50 5.57
N ASN A 147 -23.65 14.49 6.38
CA ASN A 147 -23.69 14.09 7.79
C ASN A 147 -23.30 15.23 8.76
N PRO A 148 -23.99 16.39 8.76
CA PRO A 148 -23.74 17.46 9.73
C PRO A 148 -24.31 17.18 11.13
N GLU A 149 -25.06 16.09 11.35
CA GLU A 149 -25.78 15.85 12.61
C GLU A 149 -25.15 14.78 13.52
N GLN A 150 -23.97 15.04 14.07
CA GLN A 150 -23.62 14.62 15.44
C GLN A 150 -22.60 15.60 16.03
N GLY A 151 -23.05 16.84 16.26
CA GLY A 151 -22.22 17.85 16.90
C GLY A 151 -23.02 19.09 17.26
N THR A 152 -23.23 19.26 18.57
CA THR A 152 -23.64 20.49 19.27
C THR A 152 -25.12 20.91 19.22
N ALA A 153 -25.82 20.62 20.32
CA ALA A 153 -26.72 21.58 20.94
C ALA A 153 -26.58 21.48 22.47
N THR A 154 -25.50 22.05 23.00
CA THR A 154 -25.48 22.62 24.35
C THR A 154 -26.01 24.04 24.26
N GLY A 155 -27.05 24.40 25.04
CA GLY A 155 -27.28 25.79 25.44
C GLY A 155 -28.72 26.27 25.52
N THR A 156 -29.18 26.41 26.77
CA THR A 156 -30.04 27.49 27.32
C THR A 156 -31.50 27.66 26.85
N ALA A 157 -32.44 27.33 27.74
CA ALA A 157 -33.17 28.30 28.56
C ALA A 157 -33.64 27.65 29.87
#